data_AF-A0A933LVF1-F1
#
_entry.id   AF-A0A933LVF1-F1
#
_cell.length_a   1.000
_cell.length_b   1.000
_cell.length_c   1.000
_cell.angle_alpha   90.00
_cell.angle_beta   90.00
_cell.angle_gamma   90.00
#
_symmetry.space_group_name_H-M   'P 1'
#
loop_
_entity.id
_entity.type
_entity.pdbx_description
1 polymer ?
#
loop_
_entity_poly.entity_id
_entity_poly.type
_entity_poly.pdbx_seq_one_letter_code
_entity_poly.pdbx_strand_id
1 'polypeptide(L)'
;MKRTTILALAPIPVACAALVALLACRGEEKGAPLSFGETPAADDSAAPGHGGRAPGRAAPLARSEVEETVQTFVAENSAAKDAEIAPERGAAVMGSFLAGSDQPEEVLALSRAAGADPEFAGLLAAEAEILRASGDPALRARGIQILAAMGVLDAEGWRAALAAEADPAARALVVANPPLSGATDGEALVAAVLDRAVADPSPEVRRSALLALPDGLSNEARGMLLSILAQDEDAAVRRSVAQYFRESRSTGPEATQALYAASQRANEDPEVRRAAVMALFEIETRTPGSLAAAGGNEENLRKVLTSISTDQG
;
A
#
# COMPACT_ATOMS: atom_id res chain seq x y z
N MET A 1 -17.91 -45.47 -45.43
CA MET A 1 -16.77 -45.20 -44.52
C MET A 1 -16.86 -43.75 -44.09
N LYS A 2 -17.46 -43.47 -42.92
CA LYS A 2 -17.54 -42.11 -42.36
C LYS A 2 -16.37 -41.94 -41.38
N ARG A 3 -15.50 -40.97 -41.64
CA ARG A 3 -14.39 -40.58 -40.76
C ARG A 3 -14.99 -39.87 -39.54
N THR A 4 -14.76 -40.43 -38.35
CA THR A 4 -15.00 -39.76 -37.08
C THR A 4 -13.79 -38.87 -36.81
N THR A 5 -13.98 -37.56 -36.93
CA THR A 5 -13.01 -36.56 -36.47
C THR A 5 -13.13 -36.47 -34.96
N ILE A 6 -12.10 -36.91 -34.24
CA ILE A 6 -11.94 -36.67 -32.80
C ILE A 6 -11.47 -35.21 -32.68
N LEU A 7 -12.39 -34.32 -32.27
CA LEU A 7 -12.03 -32.96 -31.82
C LEU A 7 -11.29 -33.08 -30.50
N ALA A 8 -10.04 -32.61 -30.49
CA ALA A 8 -9.21 -32.53 -29.31
C ALA A 8 -9.87 -31.65 -28.24
N LEU A 9 -9.89 -32.15 -27.00
CA LEU A 9 -10.21 -31.37 -25.81
C LEU A 9 -9.20 -30.21 -25.69
N ALA A 10 -9.68 -28.97 -25.77
CA ALA A 10 -8.92 -27.82 -25.31
C ALA A 10 -8.89 -27.80 -23.77
N PRO A 11 -7.75 -27.41 -23.14
CA PRO A 11 -7.65 -27.36 -21.69
C PRO A 11 -8.50 -26.22 -21.11
N ILE A 12 -8.88 -26.38 -19.84
CA ILE A 12 -9.49 -25.37 -18.97
C ILE A 12 -8.73 -24.04 -19.12
N PRO A 13 -9.40 -22.88 -19.27
CA PRO A 13 -8.70 -21.62 -19.47
C PRO A 13 -7.78 -21.33 -18.28
N VAL A 14 -6.52 -21.05 -18.61
CA VAL A 14 -5.39 -20.84 -17.69
C VAL A 14 -5.71 -19.77 -16.63
N ALA A 15 -6.59 -18.82 -16.94
CA ALA A 15 -7.12 -17.82 -16.01
C ALA A 15 -7.81 -18.43 -14.75
N CYS A 16 -8.57 -19.52 -14.88
CA CYS A 16 -9.18 -20.18 -13.73
C CYS A 16 -8.14 -20.87 -12.85
N ALA A 17 -7.08 -21.43 -13.45
CA ALA A 17 -6.00 -22.05 -12.70
C ALA A 17 -5.13 -21.02 -11.96
N ALA A 18 -4.89 -19.84 -12.57
CA ALA A 18 -4.18 -18.74 -11.93
C ALA A 18 -4.94 -18.15 -10.74
N LEU A 19 -6.27 -18.01 -10.85
CA LEU A 19 -7.14 -17.56 -9.75
C LEU A 19 -7.16 -18.59 -8.60
N VAL A 20 -7.24 -19.88 -8.91
CA VAL A 20 -7.17 -20.98 -7.93
C VAL A 20 -5.80 -21.06 -7.26
N ALA A 21 -4.70 -20.82 -7.99
CA ALA A 21 -3.35 -20.78 -7.43
C ALA A 21 -3.15 -19.59 -6.48
N LEU A 22 -3.70 -18.42 -6.81
CA LEU A 22 -3.71 -17.23 -5.95
C LEU A 22 -4.47 -17.45 -4.64
N LEU A 23 -5.58 -18.20 -4.70
CA LEU A 23 -6.37 -18.57 -3.52
C LEU A 23 -5.66 -19.63 -2.66
N ALA A 24 -4.90 -20.54 -3.28
CA ALA A 24 -4.12 -21.55 -2.56
C ALA A 24 -2.93 -20.94 -1.78
N CYS A 25 -2.24 -19.94 -2.35
CA CYS A 25 -1.13 -19.24 -1.66
C CYS A 25 -1.58 -18.48 -0.41
N ARG A 26 -2.85 -18.04 -0.34
CA ARG A 26 -3.43 -17.39 0.84
C ARG A 26 -3.64 -18.33 2.04
N GLY A 27 -3.48 -19.65 1.83
CA GLY A 27 -3.76 -20.68 2.82
C GLY A 27 -2.55 -21.21 3.61
N GLU A 28 -1.31 -20.81 3.30
CA GLU A 28 -0.09 -21.37 3.93
C GLU A 28 0.52 -20.51 5.05
N GLU A 29 0.16 -19.24 5.19
CA GLU A 29 0.66 -18.42 6.30
C GLU A 29 -0.25 -18.47 7.52
N LYS A 30 -0.11 -19.52 8.34
CA LYS A 30 -0.25 -19.46 9.82
C LYS A 30 0.12 -20.79 10.47
N GLY A 31 1.32 -20.82 11.04
CA GLY A 31 1.82 -21.97 11.79
C GLY A 31 3.00 -21.64 12.71
N ALA A 32 2.86 -20.66 13.60
CA ALA A 32 3.71 -20.56 14.79
C ALA A 32 2.92 -19.93 15.96
N PRO A 33 2.76 -20.63 17.10
CA PRO A 33 2.08 -20.06 18.25
C PRO A 33 3.07 -19.20 19.06
N LEU A 34 2.80 -17.89 19.14
CA LEU A 34 3.37 -17.06 20.20
C LEU A 34 2.54 -17.28 21.46
N SER A 35 3.11 -18.02 22.40
CA SER A 35 2.65 -18.14 23.79
C SER A 35 2.79 -16.79 24.47
N PHE A 36 1.68 -16.25 24.99
CA PHE A 36 1.70 -15.21 26.01
C PHE A 36 0.94 -15.69 27.23
N GLY A 37 1.62 -15.53 28.37
CA GLY A 37 1.27 -16.11 29.65
C GLY A 37 -0.01 -15.58 30.27
N GLU A 38 -0.51 -16.43 31.15
CA GLU A 38 -1.62 -16.22 32.08
C GLU A 38 -1.52 -14.88 32.82
N THR A 39 -2.66 -14.19 32.95
CA THR A 39 -2.97 -13.40 34.14
C THR A 39 -4.44 -13.56 34.52
N PRO A 40 -4.77 -13.43 35.82
CA PRO A 40 -5.93 -14.07 36.42
C PRO A 40 -7.19 -13.18 36.47
N ALA A 41 -8.30 -13.85 36.77
CA ALA A 41 -9.65 -13.34 36.93
C ALA A 41 -9.81 -12.15 37.89
N ALA A 42 -10.74 -11.26 37.56
CA ALA A 42 -11.43 -10.41 38.52
C ALA A 42 -12.88 -10.11 38.07
N ASP A 43 -13.72 -10.00 39.09
CA ASP A 43 -15.17 -10.10 39.19
C ASP A 43 -16.06 -9.08 38.46
N ASP A 44 -17.31 -9.53 38.32
CA ASP A 44 -18.55 -8.84 37.98
C ASP A 44 -18.85 -7.55 38.78
N SER A 45 -19.37 -6.54 38.09
CA SER A 45 -20.35 -5.60 38.65
C SER A 45 -21.12 -4.87 37.53
N ALA A 46 -22.44 -5.02 37.56
CA ALA A 46 -23.42 -4.58 36.58
C ALA A 46 -23.77 -3.07 36.62
N ALA A 47 -24.13 -2.49 35.47
CA ALA A 47 -25.35 -1.67 35.24
C ALA A 47 -25.44 -1.13 33.78
N PRO A 48 -26.65 -0.81 33.27
CA PRO A 48 -26.96 -0.80 31.84
C PRO A 48 -27.09 0.61 31.22
N GLY A 49 -26.87 0.74 29.89
CA GLY A 49 -27.35 1.91 29.16
C GLY A 49 -26.81 2.13 27.75
N HIS A 50 -27.75 2.17 26.80
CA HIS A 50 -27.70 2.79 25.46
C HIS A 50 -26.93 2.09 24.32
N GLY A 51 -27.68 1.27 23.58
CA GLY A 51 -27.30 0.75 22.28
C GLY A 51 -27.34 1.82 21.18
N GLY A 52 -26.16 2.14 20.67
CA GLY A 52 -25.94 2.64 19.31
C GLY A 52 -25.17 1.57 18.54
N ARG A 53 -25.85 0.83 17.66
CA ARG A 53 -25.25 -0.25 16.87
C ARG A 53 -24.45 0.37 15.72
N ALA A 54 -23.12 0.34 15.82
CA ALA A 54 -22.23 0.62 14.69
C ALA A 54 -22.51 -0.37 13.54
N PRO A 55 -22.40 0.03 12.25
CA PRO A 55 -22.45 -0.93 11.15
C PRO A 55 -21.30 -1.91 11.32
N GLY A 56 -21.63 -3.18 11.53
CA GLY A 56 -20.66 -4.23 11.74
C GLY A 56 -19.75 -4.35 10.52
N ARG A 57 -18.43 -4.23 10.73
CA ARG A 57 -17.46 -4.80 9.80
C ARG A 57 -17.84 -6.27 9.60
N ALA A 58 -18.11 -6.64 8.35
CA ALA A 58 -18.34 -8.03 8.00
C ALA A 58 -17.13 -8.85 8.47
N ALA A 59 -17.39 -9.94 9.17
CA ALA A 59 -16.33 -10.86 9.58
C ALA A 59 -15.64 -11.41 8.32
N PRO A 60 -14.30 -11.58 8.31
CA PRO A 60 -13.63 -12.24 7.21
C PRO A 60 -14.22 -13.66 7.05
N LEU A 61 -14.63 -13.99 5.82
CA LEU A 61 -15.19 -15.30 5.48
C LEU A 61 -14.20 -16.42 5.84
N ALA A 62 -14.72 -17.55 6.30
CA ALA A 62 -13.90 -18.71 6.59
C ALA A 62 -13.30 -19.26 5.28
N ARG A 63 -12.07 -19.81 5.34
CA ARG A 63 -11.36 -20.38 4.18
C ARG A 63 -12.24 -21.37 3.39
N SER A 64 -13.00 -22.20 4.09
CA SER A 64 -13.92 -23.16 3.48
C SER A 64 -15.05 -22.50 2.69
N GLU A 65 -15.55 -21.34 3.15
CA GLU A 65 -16.62 -20.60 2.47
C GLU A 65 -16.08 -19.91 1.20
N VAL A 66 -14.84 -19.41 1.24
CA VAL A 66 -14.16 -18.86 0.05
C VAL A 66 -13.84 -19.96 -0.96
N GLU A 67 -13.32 -21.10 -0.51
CA GLU A 67 -13.03 -22.26 -1.37
C GLU A 67 -14.31 -22.85 -1.98
N GLU A 68 -15.41 -22.95 -1.22
CA GLU A 68 -16.71 -23.41 -1.70
C GLU A 68 -17.33 -22.43 -2.71
N THR A 69 -17.22 -21.12 -2.46
CA THR A 69 -17.69 -20.07 -3.39
C THR A 69 -16.94 -20.14 -4.71
N VAL A 70 -15.62 -20.34 -4.65
CA VAL A 70 -14.76 -20.45 -5.84
C VAL A 70 -15.00 -21.77 -6.58
N GLN A 71 -15.14 -22.89 -5.87
CA GLN A 71 -15.44 -24.18 -6.49
C GLN A 71 -16.83 -24.21 -7.13
N THR A 72 -17.83 -23.62 -6.48
CA THR A 72 -19.18 -23.45 -7.02
C THR A 72 -19.12 -22.57 -8.27
N PHE A 73 -18.38 -21.47 -8.24
CA PHE A 73 -18.18 -20.60 -9.40
C PHE A 73 -17.48 -21.31 -10.56
N VAL A 74 -16.43 -22.11 -10.31
CA VAL A 74 -15.74 -22.89 -11.33
C VAL A 74 -16.66 -23.99 -11.90
N ALA A 75 -17.45 -24.65 -11.06
CA ALA A 75 -18.41 -25.67 -11.49
C ALA A 75 -19.56 -25.08 -12.33
N GLU A 76 -20.10 -23.94 -11.92
CA GLU A 76 -21.18 -23.25 -12.64
C GLU A 76 -20.71 -22.65 -13.98
N ASN A 77 -19.48 -22.13 -14.05
CA ASN A 77 -18.92 -21.57 -15.29
C ASN A 77 -18.33 -22.63 -16.24
N SER A 78 -17.89 -23.77 -15.74
CA SER A 78 -17.45 -24.90 -16.60
C SER A 78 -18.63 -25.61 -17.27
N ALA A 79 -19.84 -25.53 -16.68
CA ALA A 79 -21.09 -26.00 -17.29
C ALA A 79 -21.66 -25.03 -18.34
N ALA A 80 -21.30 -23.74 -18.28
CA ALA A 80 -21.74 -22.68 -19.20
C ALA A 80 -20.93 -22.61 -20.51
N LYS A 81 -20.48 -23.76 -21.03
CA LYS A 81 -19.58 -23.86 -22.19
C LYS A 81 -20.13 -23.28 -23.50
N ASP A 82 -21.44 -23.05 -23.58
CA ASP A 82 -22.16 -22.54 -24.76
C ASP A 82 -22.89 -21.20 -24.53
N ALA A 83 -22.80 -20.62 -23.32
CA ALA A 83 -23.45 -19.35 -23.02
C ALA A 83 -22.40 -18.23 -22.96
N GLU A 84 -22.51 -17.30 -23.90
CA GLU A 84 -21.85 -15.99 -23.91
C GLU A 84 -21.75 -15.45 -22.48
N ILE A 85 -20.55 -15.50 -21.90
CA ILE A 85 -20.30 -15.02 -20.54
C ILE A 85 -20.58 -13.54 -20.57
N ALA A 86 -21.71 -13.11 -20.01
CA ALA A 86 -22.04 -11.70 -19.91
C ALA A 86 -20.90 -10.99 -19.17
N PRO A 87 -20.21 -10.02 -19.80
CA PRO A 87 -19.07 -9.31 -19.21
C PRO A 87 -19.36 -8.76 -17.81
N GLU A 88 -20.63 -8.41 -17.57
CA GLU A 88 -21.16 -7.89 -16.32
C GLU A 88 -21.02 -8.85 -15.11
N ARG A 89 -20.96 -10.18 -15.33
CA ARG A 89 -20.82 -11.16 -14.24
C ARG A 89 -19.37 -11.42 -13.85
N GLY A 90 -18.45 -11.40 -14.83
CA GLY A 90 -17.01 -11.39 -14.56
C GLY A 90 -16.61 -10.13 -13.81
N ALA A 91 -17.17 -8.99 -14.21
CA ALA A 91 -17.00 -7.69 -13.57
C ALA A 91 -17.43 -7.66 -12.10
N ALA A 92 -18.60 -8.23 -11.76
CA ALA A 92 -19.09 -8.23 -10.38
C ALA A 92 -18.23 -9.10 -9.43
N VAL A 93 -17.70 -10.23 -9.91
CA VAL A 93 -16.87 -11.16 -9.12
C VAL A 93 -15.44 -10.63 -9.00
N MET A 94 -14.87 -10.09 -10.08
CA MET A 94 -13.62 -9.34 -10.03
C MET A 94 -13.74 -8.09 -9.17
N GLY A 95 -14.80 -7.30 -9.31
CA GLY A 95 -15.06 -6.10 -8.51
C GLY A 95 -15.17 -6.39 -7.02
N SER A 96 -15.82 -7.48 -6.61
CA SER A 96 -15.88 -7.90 -5.19
C SER A 96 -14.54 -8.44 -4.67
N PHE A 97 -13.77 -9.13 -5.51
CA PHE A 97 -12.41 -9.58 -5.19
C PHE A 97 -11.42 -8.41 -5.07
N LEU A 98 -11.50 -7.44 -5.98
CA LEU A 98 -10.64 -6.26 -6.07
C LEU A 98 -11.01 -5.18 -5.04
N ALA A 99 -12.26 -5.09 -4.62
CA ALA A 99 -12.73 -4.16 -3.58
C ALA A 99 -12.32 -4.59 -2.17
N GLY A 100 -11.94 -5.85 -1.97
CA GLY A 100 -11.69 -6.44 -0.65
C GLY A 100 -10.24 -6.46 -0.20
N SER A 101 -9.28 -6.06 -1.04
CA SER A 101 -7.85 -6.17 -0.73
C SER A 101 -7.04 -4.92 -1.05
N ASP A 102 -6.59 -4.25 0.01
CA ASP A 102 -5.66 -3.11 -0.05
C ASP A 102 -4.21 -3.55 -0.36
N GLN A 103 -3.98 -4.82 -0.68
CA GLN A 103 -2.64 -5.40 -0.79
C GLN A 103 -2.04 -5.13 -2.19
N PRO A 104 -0.86 -4.48 -2.29
CA PRO A 104 -0.21 -4.21 -3.57
C PRO A 104 0.28 -5.47 -4.27
N GLU A 105 0.54 -6.55 -3.53
CA GLU A 105 0.99 -7.84 -4.08
C GLU A 105 -0.04 -8.50 -4.99
N GLU A 106 -1.34 -8.29 -4.72
CA GLU A 106 -2.41 -8.83 -5.54
C GLU A 106 -2.50 -8.14 -6.90
N VAL A 107 -2.26 -6.83 -6.96
CA VAL A 107 -2.17 -6.08 -8.23
C VAL A 107 -1.02 -6.63 -9.08
N LEU A 108 0.13 -6.88 -8.45
CA LEU A 108 1.30 -7.44 -9.12
C LEU A 108 1.04 -8.87 -9.60
N ALA A 109 0.34 -9.69 -8.81
CA ALA A 109 -0.01 -11.04 -9.21
C ALA A 109 -0.99 -11.06 -10.41
N LEU A 110 -1.98 -10.17 -10.40
CA LEU A 110 -2.92 -9.99 -11.52
C LEU A 110 -2.20 -9.52 -12.78
N SER A 111 -1.27 -8.57 -12.66
CA SER A 111 -0.44 -8.12 -13.79
C SER A 111 0.42 -9.26 -14.35
N ARG A 112 1.06 -10.08 -13.50
CA ARG A 112 1.81 -11.26 -13.96
C ARG A 112 0.94 -12.28 -14.68
N ALA A 113 -0.27 -12.53 -14.17
CA ALA A 113 -1.23 -13.42 -14.82
C ALA A 113 -1.67 -12.86 -16.18
N ALA A 114 -1.92 -11.56 -16.28
CA ALA A 114 -2.22 -10.88 -17.55
C ALA A 114 -1.05 -10.94 -18.55
N GLY A 115 0.19 -10.84 -18.09
CA GLY A 115 1.36 -11.01 -18.94
C GLY A 115 1.50 -12.41 -19.55
N ALA A 116 0.90 -13.44 -18.94
CA ALA A 116 0.93 -14.82 -19.42
C ALA A 116 -0.23 -15.17 -20.37
N ASP A 117 -1.29 -14.34 -20.42
CA ASP A 117 -2.51 -14.61 -21.19
C ASP A 117 -3.08 -13.30 -21.78
N PRO A 118 -2.92 -13.07 -23.10
CA PRO A 118 -3.42 -11.86 -23.77
C PRO A 118 -4.94 -11.67 -23.72
N GLU A 119 -5.72 -12.75 -23.69
CA GLU A 119 -7.19 -12.64 -23.61
C GLU A 119 -7.60 -12.18 -22.21
N PHE A 120 -6.98 -12.74 -21.17
CA PHE A 120 -7.16 -12.30 -19.80
C PHE A 120 -6.71 -10.85 -19.60
N ALA A 121 -5.60 -10.43 -20.23
CA ALA A 121 -5.17 -9.04 -20.22
C ALA A 121 -6.22 -8.09 -20.84
N GLY A 122 -6.83 -8.46 -21.97
CA GLY A 122 -7.90 -7.67 -22.58
C GLY A 122 -9.10 -7.47 -21.65
N LEU A 123 -9.53 -8.54 -20.98
CA LEU A 123 -10.65 -8.51 -20.03
C LEU A 123 -10.31 -7.69 -18.78
N LEU A 124 -9.12 -7.88 -18.21
CA LEU A 124 -8.67 -7.17 -17.01
C LEU A 124 -8.57 -5.66 -17.27
N ALA A 125 -8.07 -5.26 -18.44
CA ALA A 125 -8.01 -3.84 -18.82
C ALA A 125 -9.40 -3.22 -18.98
N ALA A 126 -10.34 -3.93 -19.63
CA ALA A 126 -11.72 -3.46 -19.77
C ALA A 126 -12.40 -3.28 -18.41
N GLU A 127 -12.21 -4.23 -17.49
CA GLU A 127 -12.72 -4.14 -16.12
C GLU A 127 -12.10 -2.97 -15.37
N ALA A 128 -10.79 -2.79 -15.46
CA ALA A 128 -10.10 -1.70 -14.79
C ALA A 128 -10.56 -0.31 -15.29
N GLU A 129 -10.95 -0.17 -16.56
CA GLU A 129 -11.59 1.04 -17.07
C GLU A 129 -12.99 1.27 -16.49
N ILE A 130 -13.79 0.21 -16.30
CA ILE A 130 -15.09 0.32 -15.61
C ILE A 130 -14.89 0.78 -14.17
N LEU A 131 -13.92 0.19 -13.46
CA LEU A 131 -13.57 0.59 -12.10
C LEU A 131 -13.09 2.05 -12.04
N ARG A 132 -12.25 2.48 -12.99
CA ARG A 132 -11.78 3.87 -13.11
C ARG A 132 -12.89 4.88 -13.34
N ALA A 133 -13.98 4.47 -14.00
CA ALA A 133 -15.17 5.29 -14.20
C ALA A 133 -16.19 5.22 -13.05
N SER A 134 -15.91 4.44 -11.99
CA SER A 134 -16.82 4.25 -10.87
C SER A 134 -17.08 5.54 -10.07
N GLY A 135 -18.29 5.65 -9.52
CA GLY A 135 -18.59 6.68 -8.52
C GLY A 135 -17.86 6.45 -7.18
N ASP A 136 -17.45 5.21 -6.90
CA ASP A 136 -16.72 4.84 -5.69
C ASP A 136 -15.23 5.19 -5.82
N PRO A 137 -14.69 6.07 -4.94
CA PRO A 137 -13.28 6.47 -4.98
C PRO A 137 -12.28 5.31 -4.87
N ALA A 138 -12.57 4.30 -4.05
CA ALA A 138 -11.66 3.17 -3.87
C ALA A 138 -11.58 2.33 -5.15
N LEU A 139 -12.72 2.10 -5.81
CA LEU A 139 -12.76 1.42 -7.10
C LEU A 139 -12.03 2.22 -8.19
N ARG A 140 -12.17 3.55 -8.21
CA ARG A 140 -11.41 4.38 -9.17
C ARG A 140 -9.91 4.24 -9.00
N ALA A 141 -9.43 4.37 -7.76
CA ALA A 141 -8.01 4.20 -7.44
C ALA A 141 -7.50 2.82 -7.87
N ARG A 142 -8.30 1.78 -7.63
CA ARG A 142 -7.96 0.41 -8.03
C ARG A 142 -7.89 0.23 -9.54
N GLY A 143 -8.84 0.80 -10.29
CA GLY A 143 -8.80 0.82 -11.75
C GLY A 143 -7.51 1.45 -12.28
N ILE A 144 -7.11 2.59 -11.73
CA ILE A 144 -5.85 3.27 -12.08
C ILE A 144 -4.64 2.37 -11.80
N GLN A 145 -4.57 1.74 -10.62
CA GLN A 145 -3.47 0.87 -10.23
C GLN A 145 -3.34 -0.35 -11.16
N ILE A 146 -4.45 -0.99 -11.51
CA ILE A 146 -4.44 -2.17 -12.40
C ILE A 146 -3.96 -1.75 -13.80
N LEU A 147 -4.51 -0.68 -14.37
CA LEU A 147 -4.09 -0.20 -15.69
C LEU A 147 -2.60 0.19 -15.72
N ALA A 148 -2.11 0.82 -14.66
CA ALA A 148 -0.71 1.18 -14.52
C ALA A 148 0.19 -0.07 -14.40
N ALA A 149 -0.20 -1.05 -13.58
CA ALA A 149 0.54 -2.30 -13.41
C ALA A 149 0.57 -3.17 -14.67
N MET A 150 -0.43 -3.04 -15.54
CA MET A 150 -0.46 -3.70 -16.84
C MET A 150 0.31 -2.93 -17.93
N GLY A 151 0.79 -1.72 -17.64
CA GLY A 151 1.40 -0.84 -18.63
C GLY A 151 0.42 -0.27 -19.66
N VAL A 152 -0.90 -0.40 -19.42
CA VAL A 152 -1.94 0.23 -20.25
C VAL A 152 -1.99 1.74 -19.97
N LEU A 153 -1.79 2.12 -18.71
CA LEU A 153 -1.64 3.49 -18.28
C LEU A 153 -0.14 3.80 -18.13
N ASP A 154 0.39 4.65 -18.99
CA ASP A 154 1.78 5.12 -18.91
C ASP A 154 1.98 6.13 -17.77
N ALA A 155 3.21 6.60 -17.60
CA ALA A 155 3.55 7.56 -16.54
C ALA A 155 2.77 8.87 -16.66
N GLU A 156 2.49 9.35 -17.89
CA GLU A 156 1.71 10.57 -18.10
C GLU A 156 0.23 10.37 -17.77
N GLY A 157 -0.37 9.27 -18.23
CA GLY A 157 -1.74 8.89 -17.91
C GLY A 157 -1.94 8.69 -16.40
N TRP A 158 -0.98 8.07 -15.71
CA TRP A 158 -1.03 7.91 -14.26
C TRP A 158 -0.97 9.27 -13.55
N ARG A 159 -0.06 10.16 -13.96
CA ARG A 159 0.03 11.52 -13.42
C ARG A 159 -1.26 12.31 -13.63
N ALA A 160 -1.84 12.22 -14.82
CA ALA A 160 -3.10 12.87 -15.14
C ALA A 160 -4.25 12.34 -14.28
N ALA A 161 -4.32 11.01 -14.09
CA ALA A 161 -5.33 10.38 -13.24
C ALA A 161 -5.18 10.78 -11.76
N LEU A 162 -3.95 10.80 -11.23
CA LEU A 162 -3.65 11.26 -9.88
C LEU A 162 -4.02 12.74 -9.67
N ALA A 163 -3.73 13.60 -10.66
CA ALA A 163 -4.05 15.02 -10.60
C ALA A 163 -5.56 15.31 -10.67
N ALA A 164 -6.32 14.46 -11.38
CA ALA A 164 -7.76 14.60 -11.56
C ALA A 164 -8.59 14.04 -10.38
N GLU A 165 -8.02 13.16 -9.55
CA GLU A 165 -8.75 12.52 -8.46
C GLU A 165 -9.04 13.51 -7.31
N ALA A 166 -10.31 13.78 -7.10
CA ALA A 166 -10.78 14.76 -6.11
C ALA A 166 -10.81 14.18 -4.69
N ASP A 167 -11.06 12.88 -4.55
CA ASP A 167 -11.17 12.23 -3.26
C ASP A 167 -9.76 11.96 -2.65
N PRO A 168 -9.49 12.42 -1.42
CA PRO A 168 -8.18 12.25 -0.81
C PRO A 168 -7.82 10.80 -0.50
N ALA A 169 -8.79 9.93 -0.19
CA ALA A 169 -8.51 8.52 0.08
C ALA A 169 -8.13 7.79 -1.22
N ALA A 170 -8.84 8.06 -2.31
CA ALA A 170 -8.47 7.57 -3.63
C ALA A 170 -7.10 8.09 -4.09
N ARG A 171 -6.81 9.39 -3.92
CA ARG A 171 -5.47 9.94 -4.22
C ARG A 171 -4.37 9.25 -3.41
N ALA A 172 -4.60 9.01 -2.12
CA ALA A 172 -3.64 8.34 -1.25
C ALA A 172 -3.35 6.91 -1.73
N LEU A 173 -4.36 6.18 -2.21
CA LEU A 173 -4.20 4.85 -2.79
C LEU A 173 -3.44 4.89 -4.12
N VAL A 174 -3.77 5.83 -5.01
CA VAL A 174 -3.08 5.98 -6.31
C VAL A 174 -1.60 6.31 -6.10
N VAL A 175 -1.28 7.27 -5.22
CA VAL A 175 0.10 7.71 -4.97
C VAL A 175 0.93 6.67 -4.22
N ALA A 176 0.31 5.78 -3.43
CA ALA A 176 1.00 4.72 -2.71
C ALA A 176 1.62 3.65 -3.63
N ASN A 177 1.09 3.50 -4.85
CA ASN A 177 1.52 2.50 -5.82
C ASN A 177 1.81 3.12 -7.20
N PRO A 178 2.83 4.00 -7.30
CA PRO A 178 3.23 4.58 -8.57
C PRO A 178 3.84 3.49 -9.47
N PRO A 179 3.71 3.58 -10.81
CA PRO A 179 4.27 2.61 -11.75
C PRO A 179 5.79 2.78 -11.92
N LEU A 180 6.55 2.68 -10.80
CA LEU A 180 7.99 2.91 -10.77
C LEU A 180 8.79 1.74 -11.38
N SER A 181 8.20 0.55 -11.52
CA SER A 181 8.89 -0.61 -12.09
C SER A 181 8.91 -0.55 -13.62
N GLY A 182 10.10 -0.42 -14.21
CA GLY A 182 10.30 -0.51 -15.67
C GLY A 182 10.09 0.78 -16.45
N ALA A 183 9.82 1.91 -15.78
CA ALA A 183 9.64 3.20 -16.43
C ALA A 183 11.00 3.80 -16.85
N THR A 184 11.13 4.20 -18.11
CA THR A 184 12.16 5.17 -18.55
C THR A 184 12.01 6.52 -17.87
N ASP A 185 10.83 6.76 -17.27
CA ASP A 185 10.38 8.05 -16.74
C ASP A 185 10.40 8.08 -15.20
N GLY A 186 11.24 7.26 -14.56
CA GLY A 186 11.31 7.15 -13.10
C GLY A 186 11.49 8.49 -12.38
N GLU A 187 12.30 9.41 -12.93
CA GLU A 187 12.47 10.76 -12.37
C GLU A 187 11.18 11.59 -12.43
N ALA A 188 10.42 11.52 -13.52
CA ALA A 188 9.16 12.24 -13.68
C ALA A 188 8.08 11.69 -12.74
N LEU A 189 8.05 10.37 -12.52
CA LEU A 189 7.16 9.75 -11.54
C LEU A 189 7.54 10.14 -10.11
N VAL A 190 8.83 10.12 -9.77
CA VAL A 190 9.32 10.58 -8.47
C VAL A 190 8.97 12.05 -8.25
N ALA A 191 9.12 12.91 -9.26
CA ALA A 191 8.72 14.32 -9.17
C ALA A 191 7.22 14.47 -8.89
N ALA A 192 6.35 13.71 -9.56
CA ALA A 192 4.90 13.76 -9.31
C ALA A 192 4.52 13.26 -7.90
N VAL A 193 5.19 12.22 -7.39
CA VAL A 193 5.02 11.76 -6.01
C VAL A 193 5.50 12.83 -5.02
N LEU A 194 6.66 13.46 -5.27
CA LEU A 194 7.19 14.56 -4.44
C LEU A 194 6.25 15.77 -4.44
N ASP A 195 5.66 16.13 -5.57
CA ASP A 195 4.67 17.21 -5.65
C ASP A 195 3.48 16.95 -4.72
N ARG A 196 3.02 15.69 -4.63
CA ARG A 196 1.98 15.31 -3.66
C ARG A 196 2.49 15.35 -2.23
N ALA A 197 3.70 14.85 -1.96
CA ALA A 197 4.30 14.88 -0.63
C ALA A 197 4.46 16.31 -0.08
N VAL A 198 4.75 17.29 -0.95
CA VAL A 198 4.99 18.68 -0.57
C VAL A 198 3.69 19.49 -0.46
N ALA A 199 2.74 19.30 -1.38
CA ALA A 199 1.67 20.26 -1.59
C ALA A 199 0.24 19.70 -1.55
N ASP A 200 0.03 18.39 -1.38
CA ASP A 200 -1.36 17.89 -1.29
C ASP A 200 -2.05 18.45 -0.03
N PRO A 201 -3.29 18.96 -0.15
CA PRO A 201 -4.02 19.49 1.00
C PRO A 201 -4.33 18.42 2.05
N SER A 202 -4.38 17.14 1.67
CA SER A 202 -4.60 16.05 2.62
C SER A 202 -3.28 15.56 3.23
N PRO A 203 -3.10 15.60 4.57
CA PRO A 203 -1.92 15.04 5.22
C PRO A 203 -1.79 13.52 5.00
N GLU A 204 -2.91 12.81 4.79
CA GLU A 204 -2.88 11.38 4.46
C GLU A 204 -2.23 11.13 3.09
N VAL A 205 -2.56 11.96 2.08
CA VAL A 205 -1.95 11.87 0.76
C VAL A 205 -0.47 12.21 0.83
N ARG A 206 -0.09 13.27 1.58
CA ARG A 206 1.32 13.62 1.78
C ARG A 206 2.11 12.47 2.40
N ARG A 207 1.55 11.81 3.43
CA ARG A 207 2.14 10.63 4.06
C ARG A 207 2.26 9.43 3.12
N SER A 208 1.21 9.10 2.39
CA SER A 208 1.24 8.01 1.41
C SER A 208 2.29 8.26 0.32
N ALA A 209 2.42 9.51 -0.13
CA ALA A 209 3.45 9.90 -1.09
C ALA A 209 4.86 9.69 -0.51
N LEU A 210 5.11 10.10 0.74
CA LEU A 210 6.41 9.88 1.41
C LEU A 210 6.78 8.39 1.51
N LEU A 211 5.80 7.52 1.76
CA LEU A 211 6.02 6.07 1.83
C LEU A 211 6.31 5.44 0.46
N ALA A 212 5.82 6.05 -0.62
CA ALA A 212 6.00 5.58 -1.99
C ALA A 212 7.32 6.04 -2.62
N LEU A 213 8.06 6.96 -1.97
CA LEU A 213 9.32 7.46 -2.51
C LEU A 213 10.39 6.36 -2.51
N PRO A 214 11.12 6.20 -3.63
CA PRO A 214 12.23 5.27 -3.67
C PRO A 214 13.44 5.81 -2.92
N ASP A 215 14.32 4.90 -2.50
CA ASP A 215 15.67 5.22 -2.07
C ASP A 215 16.46 5.94 -3.18
N GLY A 216 17.51 6.67 -2.79
CA GLY A 216 18.46 7.23 -3.75
C GLY A 216 17.99 8.51 -4.44
N LEU A 217 17.04 9.23 -3.83
CA LEU A 217 16.60 10.55 -4.30
C LEU A 217 17.77 11.51 -4.55
N SER A 218 17.61 12.38 -5.55
CA SER A 218 18.51 13.49 -5.83
C SER A 218 18.65 14.43 -4.62
N ASN A 219 19.67 15.27 -4.62
CA ASN A 219 19.88 16.23 -3.54
C ASN A 219 18.74 17.27 -3.47
N GLU A 220 18.19 17.66 -4.62
CA GLU A 220 17.05 18.57 -4.73
C GLU A 220 15.79 17.95 -4.10
N ALA A 221 15.48 16.70 -4.48
CA ALA A 221 14.37 15.94 -3.91
C ALA A 221 14.53 15.76 -2.39
N ARG A 222 15.76 15.47 -1.93
CA ARG A 222 16.07 15.40 -0.50
C ARG A 222 15.85 16.73 0.19
N GLY A 223 16.25 17.84 -0.41
CA GLY A 223 16.02 19.19 0.11
C GLY A 223 14.54 19.49 0.35
N MET A 224 13.65 19.01 -0.52
CA MET A 224 12.20 19.12 -0.32
C MET A 224 11.73 18.33 0.91
N LEU A 225 12.23 17.10 1.10
CA LEU A 225 11.91 16.32 2.31
C LEU A 225 12.38 17.03 3.59
N LEU A 226 13.57 17.64 3.57
CA LEU A 226 14.07 18.41 4.71
C LEU A 226 13.19 19.63 5.00
N SER A 227 12.64 20.27 3.97
CA SER A 227 11.65 21.35 4.13
C SER A 227 10.37 20.84 4.80
N ILE A 228 9.84 19.69 4.38
CA ILE A 228 8.67 19.04 5.01
C ILE A 228 8.96 18.74 6.48
N LEU A 229 10.09 18.09 6.81
CA LEU A 229 10.48 17.80 8.20
C LEU A 229 10.56 19.07 9.06
N ALA A 230 10.97 20.20 8.47
CA ALA A 230 11.15 21.44 9.20
C ALA A 230 9.85 22.21 9.40
N GLN A 231 8.93 22.21 8.42
CA GLN A 231 7.86 23.20 8.28
C GLN A 231 6.46 22.65 8.02
N ASP A 232 6.29 21.35 7.68
CA ASP A 232 4.93 20.82 7.47
C ASP A 232 4.10 20.99 8.74
N GLU A 233 2.84 21.39 8.61
CA GLU A 233 1.94 21.64 9.74
C GLU A 233 1.58 20.34 10.48
N ASP A 234 1.52 19.22 9.78
CA ASP A 234 1.08 17.94 10.31
C ASP A 234 2.26 17.14 10.87
N ALA A 235 2.21 16.85 12.17
CA ALA A 235 3.26 16.11 12.86
C ALA A 235 3.43 14.68 12.32
N ALA A 236 2.35 14.03 11.87
CA ALA A 236 2.45 12.69 11.29
C ALA A 236 3.15 12.72 9.92
N VAL A 237 3.00 13.79 9.13
CA VAL A 237 3.78 14.00 7.89
C VAL A 237 5.26 14.21 8.21
N ARG A 238 5.60 15.09 9.16
CA ARG A 238 7.00 15.29 9.61
C ARG A 238 7.62 13.99 10.12
N ARG A 239 6.87 13.20 10.88
CA ARG A 239 7.26 11.88 11.37
C ARG A 239 7.53 10.90 10.22
N SER A 240 6.71 10.90 9.17
CA SER A 240 6.91 10.08 7.97
C SER A 240 8.22 10.43 7.26
N VAL A 241 8.64 11.71 7.23
CA VAL A 241 9.96 12.08 6.69
C VAL A 241 11.10 11.50 7.54
N ALA A 242 11.00 11.59 8.87
CA ALA A 242 12.00 10.99 9.75
C ALA A 242 12.08 9.46 9.56
N GLN A 243 10.93 8.81 9.37
CA GLN A 243 10.87 7.39 9.05
C GLN A 243 11.50 7.06 7.68
N TYR A 244 11.23 7.85 6.65
CA TYR A 244 11.86 7.70 5.34
C TYR A 244 13.40 7.72 5.46
N PHE A 245 13.97 8.68 6.21
CA PHE A 245 15.43 8.74 6.38
C PHE A 245 16.01 7.63 7.26
N ARG A 246 15.22 7.10 8.21
CA ARG A 246 15.61 5.91 8.98
C ARG A 246 15.79 4.71 8.06
N GLU A 247 14.89 4.54 7.10
CA GLU A 247 14.84 3.38 6.20
C GLU A 247 15.73 3.55 4.96
N SER A 248 15.96 4.78 4.52
CA SER A 248 16.78 5.09 3.35
C SER A 248 18.24 4.70 3.54
N ARG A 249 18.82 3.99 2.56
CA ARG A 249 20.26 3.62 2.56
C ARG A 249 21.21 4.82 2.44
N SER A 250 20.74 5.97 1.98
CA SER A 250 21.55 7.18 1.81
C SER A 250 20.82 8.40 2.34
N THR A 251 21.35 8.99 3.41
CA THR A 251 20.74 10.13 4.11
C THR A 251 21.52 11.42 3.86
N GLY A 252 22.85 11.36 3.87
CA GLY A 252 23.71 12.53 3.73
C GLY A 252 23.77 13.40 4.99
N PRO A 253 24.81 14.25 5.13
CA PRO A 253 25.06 15.01 6.35
C PRO A 253 23.98 16.06 6.66
N GLU A 254 23.39 16.68 5.64
CA GLU A 254 22.34 17.69 5.80
C GLU A 254 21.08 17.10 6.45
N ALA A 255 20.71 15.88 6.06
CA ALA A 255 19.57 15.19 6.64
C ALA A 255 19.84 14.73 8.07
N THR A 256 21.05 14.25 8.37
CA THR A 256 21.47 13.95 9.76
C THR A 256 21.41 15.21 10.63
N GLN A 257 21.86 16.36 10.13
CA GLN A 257 21.75 17.64 10.84
C GLN A 257 20.30 18.06 11.06
N ALA A 258 19.43 17.92 10.06
CA ALA A 258 18.02 18.26 10.18
C ALA A 258 17.28 17.35 11.18
N LEU A 259 17.55 16.05 11.17
CA LEU A 259 17.01 15.10 12.16
C LEU A 259 17.51 15.42 13.56
N TYR A 260 18.79 15.78 13.70
CA TYR A 260 19.32 16.23 14.98
C TYR A 260 18.60 17.49 15.48
N ALA A 261 18.43 18.49 14.64
CA ALA A 261 17.67 19.70 14.98
C ALA A 261 16.21 19.38 15.37
N ALA A 262 15.53 18.50 14.63
CA ALA A 262 14.17 18.06 14.94
C ALA A 262 14.08 17.35 16.30
N SER A 263 15.06 16.52 16.66
CA SER A 263 15.10 15.81 17.95
C SER A 263 15.21 16.75 19.16
N GLN A 264 15.83 17.92 18.99
CA GLN A 264 16.13 18.87 20.06
C GLN A 264 15.11 20.02 20.16
N ARG A 265 14.21 20.16 19.19
CA ARG A 265 13.26 21.27 19.14
C ARG A 265 12.22 21.15 20.26
N ALA A 266 12.22 22.10 21.19
CA ALA A 266 11.43 22.02 22.43
C ALA A 266 9.89 21.95 22.20
N ASN A 267 9.39 22.68 21.20
CA ASN A 267 7.96 22.72 20.84
C ASN A 267 7.60 21.72 19.73
N GLU A 268 8.47 20.75 19.45
CA GLU A 268 8.20 19.72 18.46
C GLU A 268 7.33 18.62 19.04
N ASP A 269 6.55 17.99 18.16
CA ASP A 269 5.72 16.84 18.54
C ASP A 269 6.61 15.71 19.11
N PRO A 270 6.24 15.10 20.26
CA PRO A 270 7.05 14.04 20.89
C PRO A 270 7.32 12.84 19.98
N GLU A 271 6.38 12.46 19.12
CA GLU A 271 6.54 11.34 18.19
C GLU A 271 7.44 11.70 17.00
N VAL A 272 7.44 12.97 16.56
CA VAL A 272 8.43 13.47 15.59
C VAL A 272 9.83 13.44 16.20
N ARG A 273 10.00 13.93 17.43
CA ARG A 273 11.28 13.86 18.14
C ARG A 273 11.76 12.42 18.31
N ARG A 274 10.87 11.51 18.73
CA ARG A 274 11.16 10.07 18.87
C ARG A 274 11.61 9.49 17.53
N ALA A 275 10.86 9.71 16.46
CA ALA A 275 11.20 9.20 15.14
C ALA A 275 12.55 9.75 14.63
N ALA A 276 12.83 11.03 14.88
CA ALA A 276 14.12 11.63 14.53
C ALA A 276 15.28 10.99 15.30
N VAL A 277 15.13 10.74 16.60
CA VAL A 277 16.15 10.02 17.38
C VAL A 277 16.36 8.60 16.86
N MET A 278 15.28 7.86 16.58
CA MET A 278 15.38 6.50 16.03
C MET A 278 16.07 6.49 14.67
N ALA A 279 15.79 7.47 13.81
CA ALA A 279 16.48 7.65 12.54
C ALA A 279 17.98 7.92 12.73
N LEU A 280 18.36 8.79 13.68
CA LEU A 280 19.76 9.09 13.97
C LEU A 280 20.53 7.87 14.48
N PHE A 281 19.93 7.05 15.33
CA PHE A 281 20.54 5.79 15.76
C PHE A 281 20.77 4.85 14.56
N GLU A 282 19.79 4.70 13.68
CA GLU A 282 19.91 3.85 12.49
C GLU A 282 20.91 4.40 11.46
N ILE A 283 21.06 5.72 11.37
CA ILE A 283 22.08 6.34 10.51
C ILE A 283 23.47 6.13 11.12
N GLU A 284 23.64 6.27 12.43
CA GLU A 284 24.92 6.08 13.11
C GLU A 284 25.39 4.62 13.06
N THR A 285 24.47 3.64 13.13
CA THR A 285 24.82 2.22 12.93
C THR A 285 25.33 1.96 11.52
N ARG A 286 24.71 2.58 10.51
CA ARG A 286 25.10 2.45 9.09
C ARG A 286 26.31 3.29 8.71
N THR A 287 26.52 4.42 9.36
CA THR A 287 27.59 5.39 9.08
C THR A 287 28.12 5.96 10.39
N PRO A 288 29.01 5.22 11.08
CA PRO A 288 29.59 5.68 12.35
C PRO A 288 30.29 7.04 12.20
N GLY A 289 30.09 7.93 13.18
CA GLY A 289 30.60 9.30 13.19
C GLY A 289 29.65 10.33 12.55
N SER A 290 28.56 9.90 11.92
CA SER A 290 27.57 10.79 11.31
C SER A 290 26.92 11.73 12.32
N LEU A 291 26.61 11.22 13.51
CA LEU A 291 25.99 12.00 14.59
C LEU A 291 26.96 13.05 15.14
N ALA A 292 28.23 12.68 15.31
CA ALA A 292 29.27 13.60 15.75
C ALA A 292 29.51 14.72 14.71
N ALA A 293 29.50 14.37 13.41
CA ALA A 293 29.61 15.34 12.31
C ALA A 293 28.41 16.31 12.25
N ALA A 294 27.23 15.88 12.70
CA ALA A 294 26.06 16.73 12.87
C ALA A 294 26.09 17.59 14.15
N GLY A 295 27.16 17.53 14.95
CA GLY A 295 27.30 18.24 16.23
C GLY A 295 26.57 17.58 17.40
N GLY A 296 26.03 16.37 17.18
CA GLY A 296 25.35 15.58 18.20
C GLY A 296 26.26 14.62 18.94
N ASN A 297 25.71 14.00 19.98
CA ASN A 297 26.30 12.83 20.63
C ASN A 297 25.19 11.90 21.11
N GLU A 298 25.54 10.63 21.30
CA GLU A 298 24.58 9.57 21.65
C GLU A 298 23.94 9.80 23.03
N GLU A 299 24.68 10.37 23.98
CA GLU A 299 24.20 10.69 25.32
C GLU A 299 23.06 11.72 25.29
N ASN A 300 23.16 12.74 24.41
CA ASN A 300 22.10 13.71 24.20
C ASN A 300 20.84 13.05 23.62
N LEU A 301 21.00 12.10 22.69
CA LEU A 301 19.86 11.36 22.13
C LEU A 301 19.17 10.49 23.19
N ARG A 302 19.94 9.83 24.06
CA ARG A 302 19.39 9.06 25.19
C ARG A 302 18.58 9.94 26.13
N LYS A 303 19.09 11.14 26.47
CA LYS A 303 18.36 12.13 27.29
C LYS A 303 17.05 12.60 26.64
N VAL A 304 17.06 12.80 25.32
CA VAL A 304 15.84 13.12 24.58
C VAL A 304 14.82 11.99 24.70
N LEU A 305 15.21 10.73 24.50
CA LEU A 305 14.30 9.58 24.63
C LEU A 305 13.71 9.43 26.04
N THR A 306 14.53 9.63 27.08
CA THR A 306 14.03 9.56 28.46
C THR A 306 13.03 10.68 28.74
N SER A 307 13.29 11.91 28.28
CA SER A 307 12.35 13.03 28.44
C SER A 307 11.00 12.80 27.73
N ILE A 308 11.02 12.21 26.53
CA ILE A 308 9.79 11.88 25.78
C ILE A 308 8.97 10.84 26.55
N SER A 309 9.64 9.91 27.22
CA SER A 309 8.98 8.83 27.96
C SER A 309 8.35 9.31 29.27
N THR A 310 8.89 10.38 29.88
CA THR A 310 8.34 10.99 31.09
C THR A 310 7.16 11.92 30.84
N ASP A 311 7.06 12.52 29.65
CA ASP A 311 5.95 13.43 29.30
C ASP A 311 4.66 12.67 28.88
N GLN A 312 4.73 11.34 28.74
CA GLN A 312 3.62 10.47 28.31
C GLN A 312 2.94 9.71 29.47
N GLY A 313 3.34 9.95 30.72
CA GLY A 313 2.77 9.36 31.94
C GLY A 313 2.07 10.39 32.81
#